data_AF-A0A3L7ZEF9-F1
#
_entry.id   AF-A0A3L7ZEF9-F1
#
_cell.length_a   1.000
_cell.length_b   1.000
_cell.length_c   1.000
_cell.angle_alpha   90.00
_cell.angle_beta   90.00
_cell.angle_gamma   90.00
#
_symmetry.space_group_name_H-M   'P 1'
#
loop_
_entity.id
_entity.type
_entity.pdbx_description
1 polymer ?
#
loop_
_entity_poly.entity_id
_entity_poly.type
_entity_poly.pdbx_seq_one_letter_code
_entity_poly.pdbx_strand_id
1 'polypeptide(L)'
;MAIRKAGDFLIVFILNGAYRFLLLKSLSSYILEFFFIETQLNFKIMKKLLCCFIILCLSVCSFSTIQAVEVENDNVDIMAVAAAMYIKGETSLKFSGGYAGSSYQLFNAPSGAEFRWSIVGSGNCYCYPNGDYCSINVYSPGSYRLVCDVYVNGVRVDGVTTYITVMP
;
A
#
# COMPACT_ATOMS: atom_id res chain seq x y z
N MET A 1 44.97 17.89 85.54
CA MET A 1 45.57 16.75 84.80
C MET A 1 44.58 15.58 84.54
N ALA A 2 43.29 15.71 84.88
CA ALA A 2 42.27 14.68 84.60
C ALA A 2 41.55 14.85 83.24
N ILE A 3 41.55 16.06 82.66
CA ILE A 3 40.81 16.39 81.43
C ILE A 3 41.45 15.76 80.18
N ARG A 4 42.79 15.62 80.13
CA ARG A 4 43.47 15.05 78.96
C ARG A 4 43.19 13.56 78.75
N LYS A 5 43.17 12.75 79.83
CA LYS A 5 42.92 11.30 79.72
C LYS A 5 41.48 10.97 79.29
N ALA A 6 40.50 11.79 79.65
CA ALA A 6 39.11 11.60 79.23
C ALA A 6 38.91 11.89 77.73
N GLY A 7 39.68 12.84 77.17
CA GLY A 7 39.62 13.20 75.75
C GLY A 7 40.10 12.08 74.83
N ASP A 8 41.18 11.38 75.21
CA ASP A 8 41.75 10.31 74.37
C ASP A 8 40.82 9.09 74.28
N PHE A 9 40.14 8.72 75.38
CA PHE A 9 39.13 7.64 75.36
C PHE A 9 37.90 8.01 74.53
N LEU A 10 37.46 9.27 74.58
CA LEU A 10 36.35 9.78 73.79
C LEU A 10 36.66 9.71 72.27
N ILE A 11 37.89 10.07 71.89
CA ILE A 11 38.34 10.06 70.49
C ILE A 11 38.37 8.64 69.92
N VAL A 12 38.89 7.66 70.67
CA VAL A 12 38.92 6.26 70.22
C VAL A 12 37.51 5.68 70.07
N PHE A 13 36.58 6.04 70.95
CA PHE A 13 35.19 5.58 70.88
C PHE A 13 34.46 6.17 69.66
N ILE A 14 34.67 7.47 69.37
CA ILE A 14 34.11 8.15 68.20
C ILE A 14 34.68 7.58 66.91
N LEU A 15 36.00 7.36 66.84
CA LEU A 15 36.64 6.78 65.66
C LEU A 15 36.11 5.36 65.38
N ASN A 16 36.05 4.49 66.39
CA ASN A 16 35.56 3.11 66.20
C ASN A 16 34.07 3.08 65.78
N GLY A 17 33.23 3.96 66.35
CA GLY A 17 31.85 4.16 65.91
C GLY A 17 31.73 4.66 64.47
N ALA A 18 32.56 5.63 64.07
CA ALA A 18 32.59 6.18 62.73
C ALA A 18 33.04 5.15 61.68
N TYR A 19 34.05 4.32 61.98
CA TYR A 19 34.48 3.23 61.10
C TYR A 19 33.39 2.19 60.89
N ARG A 20 32.68 1.78 61.96
CA ARG A 20 31.54 0.86 61.84
C ARG A 20 30.40 1.46 61.02
N PHE A 21 30.12 2.76 61.20
CA PHE A 21 29.08 3.46 60.43
C PHE A 21 29.43 3.59 58.94
N LEU A 22 30.69 3.86 58.60
CA LEU A 22 31.18 3.91 57.23
C LEU A 22 31.12 2.54 56.54
N LEU A 23 31.45 1.46 57.25
CA LEU A 23 31.33 0.10 56.73
C LEU A 23 29.86 -0.28 56.47
N LEU A 24 28.94 0.07 57.38
CA LEU A 24 27.50 -0.13 57.19
C LEU A 24 26.94 0.66 56.00
N LYS A 25 27.37 1.92 55.80
CA LYS A 25 27.01 2.71 54.62
C LYS A 25 27.52 2.08 53.32
N SER A 26 28.76 1.62 53.32
CA SER A 26 29.38 0.96 52.17
C SER A 26 28.62 -0.31 51.78
N LEU A 27 28.35 -1.20 52.75
CA LEU A 27 27.55 -2.41 52.54
C LEU A 27 26.12 -2.12 52.04
N SER A 28 25.46 -1.08 52.55
CA SER A 28 24.13 -0.68 52.08
C SER A 28 24.13 -0.25 50.61
N SER A 29 25.16 0.46 50.15
CA SER A 29 25.26 0.89 48.76
C SER A 29 25.45 -0.28 47.80
N TYR A 30 26.28 -1.27 48.15
CA TYR A 30 26.49 -2.46 47.32
C TYR A 30 25.23 -3.33 47.21
N ILE A 31 24.45 -3.45 48.29
CA ILE A 31 23.18 -4.19 48.26
C ILE A 31 22.18 -3.50 47.33
N LEU A 32 22.07 -2.16 47.39
CA LEU A 32 21.19 -1.39 46.51
C LEU A 32 21.59 -1.48 45.03
N GLU A 33 22.88 -1.41 44.73
CA GLU A 33 23.39 -1.58 43.36
C GLU A 33 23.11 -2.99 42.83
N PHE A 34 23.27 -4.02 43.66
CA PHE A 34 22.93 -5.41 43.29
C PHE A 34 21.44 -5.59 43.01
N PHE A 35 20.57 -5.07 43.89
CA PHE A 35 19.11 -5.07 43.66
C PHE A 35 18.72 -4.28 42.39
N PHE A 36 19.41 -3.18 42.10
CA PHE A 36 19.16 -2.39 40.90
C PHE A 36 19.58 -3.15 39.63
N ILE A 37 20.71 -3.86 39.65
CA ILE A 37 21.15 -4.68 38.52
C ILE A 37 20.20 -5.88 38.30
N GLU A 38 19.78 -6.57 39.36
CA GLU A 38 18.83 -7.68 39.25
C GLU A 38 17.46 -7.23 38.72
N THR A 39 16.95 -6.08 39.17
CA THR A 39 15.67 -5.53 38.67
C THR A 39 15.77 -5.10 37.21
N GLN A 40 16.87 -4.48 36.78
CA GLN A 40 17.09 -4.13 35.37
C GLN A 40 17.28 -5.36 34.48
N LEU A 41 17.97 -6.41 34.97
CA LEU A 41 18.13 -7.66 34.25
C LEU A 41 16.78 -8.39 34.10
N ASN A 42 16.00 -8.47 35.17
CA ASN A 42 14.65 -9.03 35.13
C ASN A 42 13.74 -8.26 34.17
N PHE A 43 13.80 -6.92 34.15
CA PHE A 43 13.01 -6.11 33.21
C PHE A 43 13.41 -6.33 31.76
N LYS A 44 14.72 -6.49 31.48
CA LYS A 44 15.22 -6.77 30.13
C LYS A 44 14.87 -8.18 29.66
N ILE A 45 14.89 -9.17 30.56
CA ILE A 45 14.46 -10.55 30.29
C ILE A 45 12.94 -10.59 30.05
N MET A 46 12.15 -9.97 30.92
CA MET A 46 10.68 -9.88 30.77
C MET A 46 10.28 -9.22 29.45
N LYS A 47 10.98 -8.16 29.01
CA LYS A 47 10.74 -7.54 27.69
C LYS A 47 11.01 -8.48 26.53
N LYS A 48 12.10 -9.26 26.58
CA LYS A 48 12.41 -10.24 25.54
C LYS A 48 11.38 -11.37 25.50
N LEU A 49 10.98 -11.87 26.66
CA LEU A 49 9.97 -12.93 26.78
C LEU A 49 8.60 -12.48 26.27
N LEU A 50 8.20 -11.25 26.59
CA LEU A 50 6.98 -10.63 26.06
C LEU A 50 7.03 -10.52 24.52
N CYS A 51 8.17 -10.11 23.96
CA CYS A 51 8.34 -9.99 22.52
C CYS A 51 8.26 -11.37 21.82
N CYS A 52 8.90 -12.40 22.39
CA CYS A 52 8.78 -13.77 21.91
C CYS A 52 7.34 -14.28 21.95
N PHE A 53 6.59 -13.97 23.03
CA PHE A 53 5.19 -14.37 23.18
C PHE A 53 4.30 -13.69 22.12
N ILE A 54 4.51 -12.40 21.85
CA ILE A 54 3.78 -11.66 20.81
C ILE A 54 4.06 -12.23 19.40
N ILE A 55 5.31 -12.55 19.08
CA ILE A 55 5.68 -13.15 17.79
C ILE A 55 5.03 -14.54 17.63
N LEU A 56 4.97 -15.32 18.70
CA LEU A 56 4.36 -16.65 18.70
C LEU A 56 2.82 -16.56 18.57
N CYS A 57 2.17 -15.58 19.18
CA CYS A 57 0.75 -15.32 18.96
C CYS A 57 0.45 -14.90 17.52
N LEU A 58 1.28 -14.02 16.93
CA LEU A 58 1.12 -13.60 15.54
C LEU A 58 1.30 -14.77 14.56
N SER A 59 2.24 -15.68 14.81
CA SER A 59 2.43 -16.85 13.92
C SER A 59 1.24 -17.81 13.98
N VAL A 60 0.64 -18.05 15.15
CA VAL A 60 -0.54 -18.93 15.29
C VAL A 60 -1.80 -18.29 14.67
N CYS A 61 -1.94 -16.96 14.72
CA CYS A 61 -3.01 -16.26 14.01
C CYS A 61 -2.90 -16.41 12.48
N SER A 62 -1.68 -16.53 11.92
CA SER A 62 -1.48 -16.79 10.48
C SER A 62 -1.89 -18.20 10.04
N PHE A 63 -1.88 -19.19 10.95
CA PHE A 63 -2.23 -20.58 10.63
C PHE A 63 -3.72 -20.89 10.77
N SER A 64 -4.46 -20.10 11.56
CA SER A 64 -5.90 -20.32 11.79
C SER A 64 -6.80 -19.85 10.64
N THR A 65 -6.25 -19.16 9.64
CA THR A 65 -6.95 -18.76 8.41
C THR A 65 -6.69 -19.67 7.20
N ILE A 66 -5.96 -20.78 7.38
CA ILE A 66 -5.86 -21.81 6.33
C ILE A 66 -7.09 -22.70 6.46
N GLN A 67 -8.20 -22.27 5.86
CA GLN A 67 -9.24 -23.22 5.48
C GLN A 67 -8.63 -24.22 4.51
N ALA A 68 -8.83 -25.51 4.78
CA ALA A 68 -8.56 -26.56 3.81
C ALA A 68 -9.40 -26.27 2.56
N VAL A 69 -8.75 -25.73 1.53
CA VAL A 69 -9.30 -25.73 0.18
C VAL A 69 -9.18 -27.18 -0.28
N GLU A 70 -10.31 -27.88 -0.35
CA GLU A 70 -10.40 -29.04 -1.21
C GLU A 70 -9.96 -28.56 -2.60
N VAL A 71 -8.85 -29.08 -3.09
CA VAL A 71 -8.42 -28.84 -4.47
C VAL A 71 -9.38 -29.60 -5.36
N GLU A 72 -10.54 -28.99 -5.60
CA GLU A 72 -11.19 -29.14 -6.88
C GLU A 72 -10.18 -28.58 -7.89
N ASN A 73 -9.88 -29.38 -8.92
CA ASN A 73 -8.92 -29.02 -9.95
C ASN A 73 -9.53 -27.95 -10.86
N ASP A 74 -9.84 -26.80 -10.26
CA ASP A 74 -10.18 -25.59 -10.97
C ASP A 74 -8.86 -25.05 -11.50
N ASN A 75 -8.72 -25.14 -12.81
CA ASN A 75 -7.70 -24.42 -13.56
C ASN A 75 -7.52 -23.05 -12.93
N VAL A 76 -6.36 -22.81 -12.31
CA VAL A 76 -6.00 -21.50 -11.79
C VAL A 76 -5.83 -20.61 -13.01
N ASP A 77 -6.92 -20.01 -13.46
CA ASP A 77 -6.89 -18.86 -14.32
C ASP A 77 -6.19 -17.78 -13.50
N ILE A 78 -4.91 -17.58 -13.79
CA ILE A 78 -4.20 -16.37 -13.44
C ILE A 78 -5.11 -15.26 -13.97
N MET A 79 -5.84 -14.60 -13.08
CA MET A 79 -6.64 -13.44 -13.40
C MET A 79 -5.67 -12.41 -13.95
N ALA A 80 -5.49 -12.42 -15.27
CA ALA A 80 -4.86 -11.35 -15.99
C ALA A 80 -5.57 -10.10 -15.50
N VAL A 81 -4.81 -9.13 -14.96
CA VAL A 81 -5.33 -7.79 -14.77
C VAL A 81 -5.83 -7.38 -16.15
N ALA A 82 -7.13 -7.46 -16.38
CA ALA A 82 -7.73 -7.16 -17.66
C ALA A 82 -7.40 -5.70 -17.91
N ALA A 83 -6.44 -5.46 -18.81
CA ALA A 83 -6.05 -4.11 -19.15
C ALA A 83 -7.30 -3.41 -19.68
N ALA A 84 -7.66 -2.27 -19.09
CA ALA A 84 -8.89 -1.57 -19.43
C ALA A 84 -8.94 -1.31 -20.95
N MET A 85 -10.12 -1.49 -21.55
CA MET A 85 -10.31 -1.17 -22.96
C MET A 85 -10.23 0.34 -23.17
N TYR A 86 -9.60 0.76 -24.27
CA TYR A 86 -9.50 2.16 -24.64
C TYR A 86 -9.44 2.32 -26.16
N ILE A 87 -9.90 3.47 -26.67
CA ILE A 87 -9.83 3.79 -28.09
C ILE A 87 -8.53 4.53 -28.37
N LYS A 88 -7.71 3.98 -29.26
CA LYS A 88 -6.47 4.61 -29.76
C LYS A 88 -6.72 5.27 -31.10
N GLY A 89 -6.28 6.52 -31.24
CA GLY A 89 -6.31 7.30 -32.48
C GLY A 89 -6.02 8.77 -32.22
N GLU A 90 -5.93 9.58 -33.26
CA GLU A 90 -5.65 11.01 -33.15
C GLU A 90 -6.88 11.76 -32.58
N THR A 91 -6.71 12.49 -31.49
CA THR A 91 -7.80 13.23 -30.82
C THR A 91 -7.85 14.70 -31.23
N SER A 92 -6.88 15.18 -31.98
CA SER A 92 -6.79 16.57 -32.45
C SER A 92 -6.60 16.57 -33.96
N LEU A 93 -7.68 16.73 -34.71
CA LEU A 93 -7.67 16.73 -36.17
C LEU A 93 -7.63 18.15 -36.71
N LYS A 94 -7.00 18.34 -37.86
CA LYS A 94 -7.04 19.61 -38.59
C LYS A 94 -8.09 19.54 -39.71
N PHE A 95 -8.97 20.52 -39.77
CA PHE A 95 -9.91 20.66 -40.87
C PHE A 95 -9.18 21.16 -42.12
N SER A 96 -9.25 20.41 -43.22
CA SER A 96 -8.61 20.83 -44.48
C SER A 96 -9.40 20.35 -45.69
N GLY A 97 -9.72 21.25 -46.62
CA GLY A 97 -10.25 20.85 -47.93
C GLY A 97 -11.63 20.16 -47.91
N GLY A 98 -12.45 20.39 -46.87
CA GLY A 98 -13.87 19.97 -46.84
C GLY A 98 -14.23 18.93 -45.78
N TYR A 99 -13.27 18.16 -45.27
CA TYR A 99 -13.47 17.27 -44.12
C TYR A 99 -12.16 17.05 -43.35
N ALA A 100 -12.27 16.57 -42.10
CA ALA A 100 -11.16 15.93 -41.39
C ALA A 100 -11.51 14.46 -41.13
N GLY A 101 -10.52 13.59 -41.07
CA GLY A 101 -10.76 12.17 -40.85
C GLY A 101 -9.53 11.49 -40.24
N SER A 102 -9.78 10.40 -39.53
CA SER A 102 -8.73 9.56 -38.94
C SER A 102 -9.28 8.16 -38.68
N SER A 103 -8.41 7.24 -38.28
CA SER A 103 -8.77 5.86 -37.93
C SER A 103 -8.47 5.56 -36.47
N TYR A 104 -9.37 4.81 -35.86
CA TYR A 104 -9.36 4.48 -34.45
C TYR A 104 -9.44 2.95 -34.28
N GLN A 105 -8.81 2.45 -33.22
CA GLN A 105 -8.85 1.04 -32.86
C GLN A 105 -9.18 0.89 -31.36
N LEU A 106 -10.01 -0.09 -31.03
CA LEU A 106 -10.24 -0.52 -29.66
C LEU A 106 -9.10 -1.44 -29.20
N PHE A 107 -8.34 -1.02 -28.20
CA PHE A 107 -7.28 -1.83 -27.59
C PHE A 107 -7.82 -2.67 -26.44
N ASN A 108 -7.16 -3.82 -26.21
CA ASN A 108 -7.57 -4.84 -25.24
C ASN A 108 -8.98 -5.38 -25.50
N ALA A 109 -9.40 -5.38 -26.77
CA ALA A 109 -10.71 -5.85 -27.17
C ALA A 109 -10.87 -7.36 -26.93
N PRO A 110 -11.99 -7.82 -26.33
CA PRO A 110 -12.25 -9.24 -26.14
C PRO A 110 -12.39 -9.97 -27.48
N SER A 111 -11.78 -11.14 -27.60
CA SER A 111 -11.87 -11.96 -28.80
C SER A 111 -13.30 -12.48 -28.99
N GLY A 112 -13.78 -12.47 -30.24
CA GLY A 112 -15.13 -12.92 -30.58
C GLY A 112 -16.27 -11.99 -30.15
N ALA A 113 -15.95 -10.79 -29.65
CA ALA A 113 -16.96 -9.78 -29.35
C ALA A 113 -17.45 -9.04 -30.60
N GLU A 114 -18.67 -8.52 -30.54
CA GLU A 114 -19.23 -7.62 -31.53
C GLU A 114 -18.98 -6.16 -31.10
N PHE A 115 -18.55 -5.33 -32.05
CA PHE A 115 -18.21 -3.93 -31.81
C PHE A 115 -19.14 -3.02 -32.61
N ARG A 116 -19.82 -2.10 -31.91
CA ARG A 116 -20.71 -1.12 -32.52
C ARG A 116 -20.16 0.27 -32.32
N TRP A 117 -19.72 0.87 -33.42
CA TRP A 117 -19.14 2.20 -33.42
C TRP A 117 -20.19 3.27 -33.74
N SER A 118 -20.11 4.38 -33.03
CA SER A 118 -20.94 5.57 -33.30
C SER A 118 -20.17 6.85 -33.03
N ILE A 119 -20.45 7.88 -33.83
CA ILE A 119 -19.90 9.22 -33.63
C ILE A 119 -21.03 10.24 -33.58
N VAL A 120 -20.92 11.18 -32.66
CA VAL A 120 -21.83 12.33 -32.54
C VAL A 120 -21.02 13.58 -32.28
N GLY A 121 -21.48 14.74 -32.72
CA GLY A 121 -20.77 15.99 -32.44
C GLY A 121 -21.37 17.21 -33.08
N SER A 122 -20.54 18.24 -33.20
CA SER A 122 -20.94 19.62 -33.52
C SER A 122 -21.49 19.81 -34.95
N GLY A 123 -21.30 18.84 -35.84
CA GLY A 123 -21.75 18.91 -37.23
C GLY A 123 -21.85 17.52 -37.87
N ASN A 124 -21.95 17.51 -39.20
CA ASN A 124 -22.06 16.28 -39.97
C ASN A 124 -20.82 15.41 -39.75
N CYS A 125 -21.05 14.18 -39.29
CA CYS A 125 -20.02 13.20 -39.00
C CYS A 125 -20.49 11.81 -39.40
N TYR A 126 -19.54 10.99 -39.84
CA TYR A 126 -19.79 9.62 -40.27
C TYR A 126 -18.74 8.70 -39.66
N CYS A 127 -19.19 7.55 -39.19
CA CYS A 127 -18.34 6.45 -38.74
C CYS A 127 -18.44 5.29 -39.74
N TYR A 128 -17.30 4.66 -40.02
CA TYR A 128 -17.16 3.52 -40.91
C TYR A 128 -16.55 2.36 -40.10
N PRO A 129 -17.40 1.54 -39.46
CA PRO A 129 -16.95 0.45 -38.59
C PRO A 129 -16.36 -0.71 -39.38
N ASN A 130 -15.32 -1.35 -38.85
CA ASN A 130 -14.74 -2.61 -39.34
C ASN A 130 -14.16 -3.41 -38.15
N GLY A 131 -14.99 -4.18 -37.47
CA GLY A 131 -14.58 -4.93 -36.28
C GLY A 131 -14.14 -4.00 -35.14
N ASP A 132 -12.96 -4.27 -34.57
CA ASP A 132 -12.33 -3.44 -33.53
C ASP A 132 -11.71 -2.13 -34.06
N TYR A 133 -11.87 -1.84 -35.36
CA TYR A 133 -11.46 -0.59 -36.01
C TYR A 133 -12.65 0.24 -36.45
N CYS A 134 -12.47 1.56 -36.50
CA CYS A 134 -13.40 2.49 -37.11
C CYS A 134 -12.68 3.68 -37.71
N SER A 135 -12.97 3.99 -38.97
CA SER A 135 -12.58 5.26 -39.58
C SER A 135 -13.70 6.29 -39.42
N ILE A 136 -13.36 7.57 -39.33
CA ILE A 136 -14.36 8.65 -39.25
C ILE A 136 -14.09 9.72 -40.29
N ASN A 137 -15.15 10.40 -40.72
CA ASN A 137 -15.09 11.68 -41.43
C ASN A 137 -15.97 12.70 -40.71
N VAL A 138 -15.46 13.91 -40.52
CA VAL A 138 -16.15 15.03 -39.88
C VAL A 138 -16.06 16.27 -40.77
N TYR A 139 -17.18 16.97 -40.96
CA TYR A 139 -17.34 18.01 -41.99
C TYR A 139 -17.44 19.43 -41.41
N SER A 140 -17.13 19.60 -40.13
CA SER A 140 -17.09 20.93 -39.48
C SER A 140 -16.09 20.94 -38.33
N PRO A 141 -15.38 22.06 -38.09
CA PRO A 141 -14.63 22.26 -36.86
C PRO A 141 -15.52 22.13 -35.61
N GLY A 142 -14.95 21.69 -34.49
CA GLY A 142 -15.68 21.51 -33.23
C GLY A 142 -15.32 20.24 -32.48
N SER A 143 -16.16 19.87 -31.52
CA SER A 143 -15.96 18.69 -30.68
C SER A 143 -16.88 17.55 -31.08
N TYR A 144 -16.32 16.34 -31.08
CA TYR A 144 -16.97 15.09 -31.43
C TYR A 144 -16.68 14.03 -30.38
N ARG A 145 -17.63 13.12 -30.18
CA ARG A 145 -17.54 11.99 -29.26
C ARG A 145 -17.68 10.71 -30.08
N LEU A 146 -16.62 9.90 -30.08
CA LEU A 146 -16.60 8.57 -30.69
C LEU A 146 -16.79 7.52 -29.59
N VAL A 147 -17.73 6.60 -29.81
CA VAL A 147 -18.09 5.54 -28.86
C VAL A 147 -17.98 4.19 -29.56
N CYS A 148 -17.43 3.20 -28.88
CA CYS A 148 -17.48 1.80 -29.24
C CYS A 148 -18.20 1.02 -28.14
N ASP A 149 -19.42 0.56 -28.44
CA ASP A 149 -20.14 -0.35 -27.57
C ASP A 149 -19.70 -1.79 -27.86
N VAL A 150 -19.33 -2.52 -26.81
CA VAL A 150 -18.81 -3.89 -26.89
C VAL A 150 -19.88 -4.86 -26.45
N TYR A 151 -20.15 -5.87 -27.26
CA TYR A 151 -21.15 -6.90 -26.99
C TYR A 151 -20.49 -8.28 -26.98
N VAL A 152 -20.81 -9.09 -25.96
CA VAL A 152 -20.40 -10.50 -25.88
C VAL A 152 -21.67 -11.32 -25.85
N ASN A 153 -21.81 -12.27 -26.79
CA ASN A 153 -23.02 -13.10 -26.94
C ASN A 153 -24.32 -12.26 -27.02
N GLY A 154 -24.26 -11.10 -27.69
CA GLY A 154 -25.41 -10.20 -27.87
C GLY A 154 -25.74 -9.31 -26.67
N VAL A 155 -25.03 -9.42 -25.54
CA VAL A 155 -25.22 -8.57 -24.36
C VAL A 155 -24.16 -7.47 -24.34
N ARG A 156 -24.59 -6.21 -24.14
CA ARG A 156 -23.66 -5.08 -24.01
C ARG A 156 -22.88 -5.21 -22.71
N VAL A 157 -21.55 -5.33 -22.81
CA VAL A 157 -20.67 -5.46 -21.65
C VAL A 157 -19.97 -4.14 -21.29
N ASP A 158 -19.70 -3.28 -22.26
CA ASP A 158 -19.05 -1.99 -22.02
C ASP A 158 -19.35 -0.96 -23.13
N GLY A 159 -19.02 0.32 -22.88
CA GLY A 159 -19.09 1.42 -23.84
C GLY A 159 -17.89 2.34 -23.71
N VAL A 160 -16.87 2.12 -24.56
CA VAL A 160 -15.61 2.87 -24.53
C VAL A 160 -15.76 4.15 -25.33
N THR A 161 -15.34 5.28 -24.76
CA THR A 161 -15.54 6.62 -25.36
C THR A 161 -14.21 7.34 -25.50
N THR A 162 -14.04 8.06 -26.61
CA THR A 162 -12.99 9.08 -26.77
C THR A 162 -13.55 10.37 -27.35
N TYR A 163 -12.87 11.48 -27.08
CA TYR A 163 -13.26 12.81 -27.53
C TYR A 163 -12.26 13.32 -28.56
N ILE A 164 -12.78 13.90 -29.62
CA ILE A 164 -12.02 14.38 -30.77
C ILE A 164 -12.33 15.86 -30.96
N THR A 165 -11.27 16.66 -31.09
CA THR A 165 -11.35 18.08 -31.37
C THR A 165 -10.87 18.31 -32.80
N VAL A 166 -11.68 19.01 -33.59
CA VAL A 166 -11.37 19.37 -34.97
C VAL A 166 -11.10 20.86 -35.01
N MET A 167 -9.85 21.23 -35.28
CA MET A 167 -9.40 22.61 -35.36
C MET A 167 -9.62 23.18 -36.77
N PRO A 168 -9.93 24.48 -36.90
CA PRO A 168 -9.98 25.16 -38.20
C PRO A 168 -8.68 25.09 -39.00
#